data_AF-A0A962CJQ3-F1
#
_entry.id   AF-A0A962CJQ3-F1
#
_cell.length_a   1.000
_cell.length_b   1.000
_cell.length_c   1.000
_cell.angle_alpha   90.00
_cell.angle_beta   90.00
_cell.angle_gamma   90.00
#
_symmetry.space_group_name_H-M   'P 1'
#
loop_
_entity.id
_entity.type
_entity.pdbx_description
1 polymer ?
#
loop_
_entity_poly.entity_id
_entity_poly.type
_entity_poly.pdbx_seq_one_letter_code
_entity_poly.pdbx_strand_id
1 'polypeptide(L)'
;MQGTIMGVLLRFLALLAIASSAAALAASEAEKPGVAPAPARAEGEGPYPQLILRGVTVINGTGSPAFGPADIVIEGNRIVNVRSVGAPGSPIKPEDRPKLKAGGREMDLAGHYVMPGLIDLHGHIGGAEQGVPAEYVYKLWMGHGITSIRDPGCGNGIDWCVSEEHRSAK
;
A
#
# COMPACT_ATOMS: atom_id res chain seq x y z
N MET A 1 54.07 -37.55 33.16
CA MET A 1 52.59 -37.71 33.27
C MET A 1 51.83 -36.40 33.52
N GLN A 2 52.41 -35.38 34.17
CA GLN A 2 51.68 -34.11 34.45
C GLN A 2 51.47 -33.19 33.22
N GLY A 3 52.39 -33.18 32.24
CA GLY A 3 52.27 -32.32 31.05
C GLY A 3 51.17 -32.72 30.07
N THR A 4 50.83 -34.01 29.99
CA THR A 4 49.83 -34.54 29.03
C THR A 4 48.40 -34.19 29.45
N ILE A 5 48.12 -34.20 30.75
CA ILE A 5 46.79 -33.87 31.30
C ILE A 5 46.50 -32.38 31.11
N MET A 6 47.49 -31.51 31.34
CA MET A 6 47.35 -30.07 31.15
C MET A 6 47.09 -29.72 29.67
N GLY A 7 47.78 -30.39 28.74
CA GLY A 7 47.58 -30.18 27.29
C GLY A 7 46.22 -30.66 26.78
N VAL A 8 45.68 -31.75 27.33
CA VAL A 8 44.33 -32.24 27.02
C VAL A 8 43.26 -31.29 27.57
N LEU A 9 43.45 -30.78 28.79
CA LEU A 9 42.53 -29.82 29.41
C LEU A 9 42.49 -28.49 28.64
N LEU A 10 43.65 -27.98 28.21
CA LEU A 10 43.73 -26.73 27.44
C LEU A 10 43.03 -26.86 26.06
N ARG A 11 43.17 -28.02 25.40
CA ARG A 11 42.48 -28.30 24.14
C ARG A 11 40.97 -28.47 24.34
N PHE A 12 40.55 -29.09 25.43
CA PHE A 12 39.13 -29.20 25.79
C PHE A 12 38.50 -27.83 26.05
N LEU A 13 39.18 -26.96 26.79
CA LEU A 13 38.71 -25.60 27.06
C LEU A 13 38.67 -24.74 25.80
N ALA A 14 39.66 -24.88 24.90
CA ALA A 14 39.65 -24.18 23.61
C ALA A 14 38.51 -24.66 22.70
N LEU A 15 38.24 -25.97 22.65
CA LEU A 15 37.10 -26.53 21.90
C LEU A 15 35.76 -26.08 22.49
N LEU A 16 35.64 -26.02 23.82
CA LEU A 16 34.45 -25.54 24.50
C LEU A 16 34.20 -24.05 24.23
N ALA A 17 35.26 -23.23 24.20
CA ALA A 17 35.20 -21.82 23.86
C ALA A 17 34.78 -21.59 22.40
N ILE A 18 35.32 -22.36 21.46
CA ILE A 18 34.93 -22.29 20.03
C ILE A 18 33.47 -22.73 19.84
N ALA A 19 33.04 -23.80 20.51
CA ALA A 19 31.66 -24.29 20.43
C ALA A 19 30.65 -23.30 21.03
N SER A 20 31.02 -22.62 22.13
CA SER A 20 30.18 -21.59 22.75
C SER A 20 30.13 -20.29 21.93
N SER A 21 31.22 -19.89 21.27
CA SER A 21 31.20 -18.78 20.31
C SER A 21 30.38 -19.09 19.06
N ALA A 22 30.44 -20.32 18.54
CA ALA A 22 29.61 -20.75 17.41
C ALA A 22 28.11 -20.79 17.77
N ALA A 23 27.77 -21.25 18.98
CA ALA A 23 26.39 -21.23 19.48
C ALA A 23 25.86 -19.81 19.69
N ALA A 24 26.70 -18.87 20.15
CA ALA A 24 26.32 -17.46 20.29
C ALA A 24 26.10 -16.78 18.93
N LEU A 25 26.89 -17.14 17.90
CA LEU A 25 26.71 -16.61 16.55
C LEU A 25 25.46 -17.18 15.88
N ALA A 26 25.15 -18.47 16.10
CA ALA A 26 23.92 -19.10 15.62
C ALA A 26 22.66 -18.61 16.35
N ALA A 27 22.77 -18.26 17.64
CA ALA A 27 21.67 -17.66 18.42
C ALA A 27 21.43 -16.17 18.08
N SER A 28 22.34 -15.53 17.35
CA SER A 28 22.22 -14.13 16.92
C SER A 28 21.39 -13.95 15.65
N GLU A 29 20.93 -15.01 14.99
CA GLU A 29 19.91 -14.93 13.93
C GLU A 29 18.49 -14.93 14.53
N ALA A 30 18.30 -14.22 15.65
CA ALA A 30 16.96 -13.82 16.03
C ALA A 30 16.46 -12.84 14.96
N GLU A 31 15.52 -13.30 14.14
CA GLU A 31 14.80 -12.51 13.15
C GLU A 31 14.39 -11.18 13.82
N LYS A 32 14.99 -10.06 13.39
CA LYS A 32 14.57 -8.74 13.88
C LYS A 32 13.07 -8.65 13.57
N PRO A 33 12.20 -8.42 14.56
CA PRO A 33 10.79 -8.29 14.27
C PRO A 33 10.62 -7.21 13.21
N GLY A 34 9.97 -7.54 12.10
CA GLY A 34 9.59 -6.56 11.09
C GLY A 34 8.78 -5.43 11.71
N VAL A 35 8.61 -4.31 10.99
CA VAL A 35 7.77 -3.21 11.46
C VAL A 35 6.35 -3.71 11.76
N ALA A 36 5.66 -3.01 12.66
CA ALA A 36 4.27 -3.35 12.97
C ALA A 36 3.43 -3.35 11.66
N PRO A 37 2.70 -4.45 11.37
CA PRO A 37 1.76 -4.51 10.26
C PRO A 37 0.73 -3.39 10.35
N ALA A 38 0.15 -2.99 9.23
CA ALA A 38 -0.95 -2.03 9.27
C ALA A 38 -2.16 -2.59 10.06
N PRO A 39 -2.88 -1.74 10.82
CA PRO A 39 -4.09 -2.18 11.52
C PRO A 39 -5.20 -2.58 10.54
N ALA A 40 -6.27 -3.18 11.05
CA ALA A 40 -7.48 -3.36 10.24
C ALA A 40 -8.03 -2.00 9.80
N ARG A 41 -8.63 -1.93 8.61
CA ARG A 41 -9.22 -0.70 8.07
C ARG A 41 -10.30 -0.17 9.03
N ALA A 42 -10.11 1.04 9.53
CA ALA A 42 -11.06 1.73 10.41
C ALA A 42 -11.56 3.07 9.82
N GLU A 43 -11.02 3.46 8.67
CA GLU A 43 -11.29 4.76 8.01
C GLU A 43 -11.87 4.55 6.60
N GLY A 44 -12.65 5.53 6.16
CA GLY A 44 -13.34 5.53 4.86
C GLY A 44 -14.86 5.45 5.02
N GLU A 45 -15.58 6.19 4.19
CA GLU A 45 -17.05 6.28 4.24
C GLU A 45 -17.76 5.35 3.25
N GLY A 46 -17.00 4.69 2.37
CA GLY A 46 -17.50 3.69 1.43
C GLY A 46 -17.26 2.25 1.89
N PRO A 47 -17.54 1.24 1.05
CA PRO A 47 -18.03 1.38 -0.32
C PRO A 47 -19.51 1.78 -0.39
N TYR A 48 -19.84 2.67 -1.32
CA TYR A 48 -21.23 2.99 -1.63
C TYR A 48 -21.81 1.96 -2.61
N PRO A 49 -23.12 1.66 -2.55
CA PRO A 49 -23.77 0.86 -3.59
C PRO A 49 -23.64 1.53 -4.96
N GLN A 50 -23.60 2.87 -4.99
CA GLN A 50 -23.21 3.68 -6.14
C GLN A 50 -22.56 4.97 -5.65
N LEU A 51 -21.45 5.37 -6.26
CA LEU A 51 -20.84 6.68 -6.14
C LEU A 51 -20.80 7.35 -7.52
N ILE A 52 -21.27 8.58 -7.62
CA ILE A 52 -21.14 9.39 -8.84
C ILE A 52 -20.26 10.61 -8.57
N LEU A 53 -19.13 10.70 -9.26
CA LEU A 53 -18.29 11.90 -9.29
C LEU A 53 -18.82 12.79 -10.42
N ARG A 54 -19.28 13.99 -10.09
CA ARG A 54 -20.01 14.87 -11.01
C ARG A 54 -19.11 15.96 -11.58
N GLY A 55 -19.18 16.15 -12.91
CA GLY A 55 -18.63 17.34 -13.59
C GLY A 55 -17.11 17.48 -13.59
N VAL A 56 -16.37 16.36 -13.51
CA VAL A 56 -14.91 16.36 -13.42
C VAL A 56 -14.25 16.54 -14.79
N THR A 57 -13.01 17.02 -14.79
CA THR A 57 -12.09 16.90 -15.92
C THR A 57 -11.26 15.63 -15.77
N VAL A 58 -11.31 14.73 -16.73
CA VAL A 58 -10.68 13.41 -16.66
C VAL A 58 -9.33 13.41 -17.38
N ILE A 59 -8.29 12.96 -16.67
CA ILE A 59 -6.99 12.58 -17.23
C ILE A 59 -6.90 11.06 -17.11
N ASN A 60 -7.08 10.35 -18.21
CA ASN A 60 -7.29 8.89 -18.18
C ASN A 60 -6.00 8.04 -18.21
N GLY A 61 -4.83 8.68 -18.29
CA GLY A 61 -3.53 7.99 -18.34
C GLY A 61 -3.15 7.42 -19.71
N THR A 62 -3.95 7.59 -20.77
CA THR A 62 -3.61 7.09 -22.12
C THR A 62 -2.71 8.03 -22.93
N GLY A 63 -2.31 9.16 -22.34
CA GLY A 63 -1.62 10.25 -23.04
C GLY A 63 -2.52 11.10 -23.93
N SER A 64 -3.82 10.81 -23.99
CA SER A 64 -4.80 11.66 -24.67
C SER A 64 -5.03 12.98 -23.90
N PRO A 65 -5.46 14.07 -24.57
CA PRO A 65 -5.84 15.29 -23.88
C PRO A 65 -6.90 15.04 -22.81
N ALA A 66 -6.83 15.81 -21.72
CA ALA A 66 -7.86 15.77 -20.69
C ALA A 66 -9.22 16.16 -21.29
N PHE A 67 -10.29 15.53 -20.83
CA PHE A 67 -11.65 15.79 -21.33
C PHE A 67 -12.64 16.00 -20.20
N GLY A 68 -13.68 16.80 -20.45
CA GLY A 68 -14.73 17.06 -19.48
C GLY A 68 -15.66 18.20 -19.95
N PRO A 69 -16.73 18.49 -19.20
CA PRO A 69 -17.11 17.86 -17.94
C PRO A 69 -17.60 16.42 -18.14
N ALA A 70 -17.22 15.51 -17.23
CA ALA A 70 -17.64 14.13 -17.23
C ALA A 70 -18.21 13.70 -15.87
N ASP A 71 -19.13 12.75 -15.90
CA ASP A 71 -19.61 12.04 -14.70
C ASP A 71 -19.02 10.63 -14.68
N ILE A 72 -18.43 10.23 -13.55
CA ILE A 72 -17.87 8.90 -13.32
C ILE A 72 -18.75 8.15 -12.35
N VAL A 73 -19.22 6.96 -12.75
CA VAL A 73 -20.07 6.08 -11.93
C VAL A 73 -19.24 4.91 -11.43
N ILE A 74 -19.23 4.72 -10.11
CA ILE A 74 -18.52 3.65 -9.40
C ILE A 74 -19.55 2.82 -8.63
N GLU A 75 -19.54 1.51 -8.80
CA GLU A 75 -20.41 0.56 -8.10
C GLU A 75 -19.58 -0.61 -7.59
N GLY A 76 -19.68 -0.92 -6.29
CA GLY A 76 -18.96 -2.05 -5.69
C GLY A 76 -17.44 -2.04 -5.96
N ASN A 77 -16.80 -0.87 -5.78
CA ASN A 77 -15.37 -0.62 -6.06
C ASN A 77 -14.94 -0.75 -7.53
N ARG A 78 -15.89 -0.74 -8.49
CA ARG A 78 -15.59 -0.79 -9.91
C ARG A 78 -16.13 0.43 -10.63
N ILE A 79 -15.31 1.03 -11.49
CA ILE A 79 -15.77 2.05 -12.44
C ILE A 79 -16.65 1.34 -13.47
N VAL A 80 -17.95 1.65 -13.48
CA VAL A 80 -18.93 1.04 -14.41
C VAL A 80 -19.29 1.95 -15.57
N ASN A 81 -19.04 3.26 -15.45
CA ASN A 81 -19.29 4.21 -16.52
C ASN A 81 -18.43 5.48 -16.37
N VAL A 82 -17.95 6.02 -17.49
CA VAL A 82 -17.35 7.36 -17.59
C VAL A 82 -18.04 8.05 -18.75
N ARG A 83 -18.87 9.05 -18.45
CA ARG A 83 -19.71 9.71 -19.46
C ARG A 83 -19.37 11.19 -19.55
N SER A 84 -18.99 11.65 -20.74
CA SER A 84 -19.00 13.10 -21.01
C SER A 84 -20.44 13.62 -20.95
N VAL A 85 -20.66 14.67 -20.16
CA VAL A 85 -21.98 15.26 -19.92
C VAL A 85 -22.13 16.65 -20.54
N GLY A 86 -21.12 17.12 -21.27
CA GLY A 86 -21.16 18.39 -21.96
C GLY A 86 -19.82 18.80 -22.56
N ALA A 87 -19.75 20.07 -22.93
CA ALA A 87 -18.52 20.73 -23.36
C ALA A 87 -18.17 21.86 -22.38
N PRO A 88 -16.88 22.23 -22.23
CA PRO A 88 -16.49 23.35 -21.39
C PRO A 88 -17.26 24.64 -21.75
N GLY A 89 -17.80 25.32 -20.74
CA GLY A 89 -18.56 26.57 -20.91
C GLY A 89 -20.01 26.40 -21.38
N SER A 90 -20.47 25.18 -21.67
CA SER A 90 -21.88 24.93 -22.02
C SER A 90 -22.69 24.40 -20.83
N PRO A 91 -23.99 24.75 -20.72
CA PRO A 91 -24.87 24.15 -19.71
C PRO A 91 -24.95 22.63 -19.89
N ILE A 92 -24.83 21.90 -18.77
CA ILE A 92 -25.04 20.45 -18.74
C ILE A 92 -26.54 20.17 -18.67
N LYS A 93 -27.03 19.31 -19.56
CA LYS A 93 -28.43 18.87 -19.55
C LYS A 93 -28.64 17.79 -18.47
N PRO A 94 -29.51 18.00 -17.47
CA PRO A 94 -29.72 17.03 -16.39
C PRO A 94 -30.14 15.63 -16.89
N GLU A 95 -30.91 15.57 -17.98
CA GLU A 95 -31.39 14.34 -18.61
C GLU A 95 -30.28 13.47 -19.19
N ASP A 96 -29.13 14.06 -19.54
CA ASP A 96 -27.98 13.36 -20.11
C ASP A 96 -27.05 12.78 -19.03
N ARG A 97 -27.29 13.10 -17.75
CA ARG A 97 -26.44 12.64 -16.66
C ARG A 97 -26.81 11.23 -16.20
N PRO A 98 -25.84 10.42 -15.73
CA PRO A 98 -26.15 9.19 -15.02
C PRO A 98 -27.07 9.47 -13.82
N LYS A 99 -28.14 8.67 -13.67
CA LYS A 99 -29.10 8.85 -12.57
C LYS A 99 -28.55 8.23 -11.28
N LEU A 100 -28.71 8.96 -10.18
CA LEU A 100 -28.38 8.46 -8.85
C LEU A 100 -29.39 7.36 -8.46
N LYS A 101 -28.88 6.19 -8.09
CA LYS A 101 -29.66 5.08 -7.54
C LYS A 101 -30.01 5.37 -6.08
N ALA A 102 -31.12 4.81 -5.59
CA ALA A 102 -31.49 4.91 -4.18
C ALA A 102 -30.36 4.38 -3.28
N GLY A 103 -30.00 5.13 -2.23
CA GLY A 103 -28.88 4.81 -1.35
C GLY A 103 -27.49 5.08 -1.94
N GLY A 104 -27.41 5.57 -3.20
CA GLY A 104 -26.17 6.03 -3.80
C GLY A 104 -25.72 7.38 -3.22
N ARG A 105 -24.45 7.70 -3.46
CA ARG A 105 -23.84 8.99 -3.14
C ARG A 105 -23.41 9.70 -4.41
N GLU A 106 -23.52 11.01 -4.44
CA GLU A 106 -22.90 11.84 -5.47
C GLU A 106 -22.06 12.95 -4.85
N MET A 107 -21.03 13.38 -5.58
CA MET A 107 -20.11 14.44 -5.20
C MET A 107 -20.01 15.42 -6.35
N ASP A 108 -20.34 16.69 -6.10
CA ASP A 108 -20.09 17.77 -7.05
C ASP A 108 -18.62 18.14 -7.05
N LEU A 109 -17.95 17.89 -8.16
CA LEU A 109 -16.52 18.08 -8.35
C LEU A 109 -16.24 18.92 -9.60
N ALA A 110 -17.17 19.81 -9.96
CA ALA A 110 -16.93 20.81 -10.98
C ALA A 110 -15.62 21.58 -10.71
N GLY A 111 -14.82 21.79 -11.76
CA GLY A 111 -13.51 22.46 -11.66
C GLY A 111 -12.36 21.59 -11.12
N HIS A 112 -12.65 20.35 -10.69
CA HIS A 112 -11.62 19.42 -10.24
C HIS A 112 -11.18 18.47 -11.36
N TYR A 113 -10.02 17.87 -11.17
CA TYR A 113 -9.46 16.85 -12.04
C TYR A 113 -9.56 15.48 -11.37
N VAL A 114 -9.85 14.46 -12.16
CA VAL A 114 -9.77 13.05 -11.74
C VAL A 114 -8.77 12.33 -12.62
N MET A 115 -7.92 11.53 -11.96
CA MET A 115 -6.90 10.70 -12.58
C MET A 115 -6.98 9.29 -12.02
N PRO A 116 -6.47 8.26 -12.73
CA PRO A 116 -6.18 6.98 -12.12
C PRO A 116 -5.31 7.16 -10.87
N GLY A 117 -5.50 6.28 -9.88
CA GLY A 117 -4.59 6.23 -8.75
C GLY A 117 -3.17 5.95 -9.21
N LEU A 118 -2.19 6.60 -8.58
CA LEU A 118 -0.79 6.48 -8.96
C LEU A 118 -0.26 5.08 -8.59
N ILE A 119 0.64 4.59 -9.43
CA ILE A 119 1.31 3.29 -9.27
C ILE A 119 2.80 3.57 -9.01
N ASP A 120 3.27 3.19 -7.83
CA ASP A 120 4.68 3.25 -7.47
C ASP A 120 5.32 1.88 -7.65
N LEU A 121 6.27 1.76 -8.57
CA LEU A 121 6.95 0.49 -8.86
C LEU A 121 8.19 0.24 -7.99
N HIS A 122 8.54 1.20 -7.13
CA HIS A 122 9.73 1.15 -6.28
C HIS A 122 9.47 1.83 -4.94
N GLY A 123 8.44 1.37 -4.23
CA GLY A 123 8.17 1.82 -2.86
C GLY A 123 8.78 0.87 -1.84
N HIS A 124 9.36 1.38 -0.77
CA HIS A 124 9.74 0.56 0.38
C HIS A 124 8.77 0.83 1.53
N ILE A 125 8.11 -0.21 2.05
CA ILE A 125 7.18 -0.10 3.19
C ILE A 125 7.91 0.32 4.48
N GLY A 126 9.25 0.32 4.44
CA GLY A 126 10.13 0.66 5.54
C GLY A 126 10.46 -0.55 6.41
N GLY A 127 11.49 -0.41 7.23
CA GLY A 127 11.97 -1.39 8.19
C GLY A 127 12.17 -0.76 9.56
N ALA A 128 12.71 -1.53 10.52
CA ALA A 128 12.93 -1.05 11.88
C ALA A 128 13.80 0.22 11.95
N GLU A 129 14.70 0.43 10.98
CA GLU A 129 15.61 1.58 10.91
C GLU A 129 14.88 2.91 10.68
N GLN A 130 13.74 2.88 9.98
CA GLN A 130 12.91 4.05 9.68
C GLN A 130 12.09 4.50 10.89
N GLY A 131 11.91 3.64 11.90
CA GLY A 131 11.24 4.00 13.17
C GLY A 131 9.75 4.33 13.07
N VAL A 132 9.09 3.99 11.95
CA VAL A 132 7.65 4.22 11.71
C VAL A 132 6.95 2.91 11.33
N PRO A 133 5.67 2.72 11.72
CA PRO A 133 4.90 1.54 11.35
C PRO A 133 4.49 1.59 9.87
N ALA A 134 4.11 0.44 9.30
CA ALA A 134 3.63 0.34 7.92
C ALA A 134 2.43 1.25 7.65
N GLU A 135 1.53 1.40 8.64
CA GLU A 135 0.35 2.28 8.54
C GLU A 135 0.73 3.73 8.19
N TYR A 136 1.79 4.27 8.79
CA TYR A 136 2.23 5.64 8.52
C TYR A 136 2.62 5.78 7.04
N VAL A 137 3.40 4.82 6.53
CA VAL A 137 3.88 4.82 5.15
C VAL A 137 2.70 4.69 4.17
N TYR A 138 1.77 3.78 4.43
CA TYR A 138 0.58 3.62 3.58
C TYR A 138 -0.32 4.87 3.58
N LYS A 139 -0.54 5.49 4.74
CA LYS A 139 -1.33 6.72 4.82
C LYS A 139 -0.62 7.88 4.10
N LEU A 140 0.71 7.94 4.18
CA LEU A 140 1.50 8.92 3.44
C LEU A 140 1.35 8.73 1.92
N TRP A 141 1.48 7.50 1.43
CA TRP A 141 1.26 7.16 0.02
C TRP A 141 -0.16 7.48 -0.46
N MET A 142 -1.17 7.03 0.28
CA MET A 142 -2.58 7.32 -0.02
C MET A 142 -2.88 8.81 -0.02
N GLY A 143 -2.30 9.58 0.92
CA GLY A 143 -2.42 11.04 0.97
C GLY A 143 -1.82 11.77 -0.24
N HIS A 144 -0.91 11.12 -0.98
CA HIS A 144 -0.32 11.62 -2.22
C HIS A 144 -0.91 10.95 -3.48
N GLY A 145 -2.00 10.19 -3.34
CA GLY A 145 -2.70 9.56 -4.44
C GLY A 145 -2.06 8.28 -4.98
N ILE A 146 -1.07 7.70 -4.27
CA ILE A 146 -0.50 6.39 -4.60
C ILE A 146 -1.44 5.31 -4.05
N THR A 147 -1.93 4.46 -4.96
CA THR A 147 -2.95 3.43 -4.65
C THR A 147 -2.49 2.01 -4.96
N SER A 148 -1.34 1.86 -5.60
CA SER A 148 -0.73 0.57 -5.89
C SER A 148 0.77 0.72 -5.76
N ILE A 149 1.39 -0.20 -5.03
CA ILE A 149 2.83 -0.20 -4.78
C ILE A 149 3.38 -1.57 -5.13
N ARG A 150 4.58 -1.60 -5.72
CA ARG A 150 5.44 -2.77 -5.74
C ARG A 150 6.62 -2.50 -4.81
N ASP A 151 6.76 -3.34 -3.78
CA ASP A 151 7.91 -3.31 -2.89
C ASP A 151 9.02 -4.25 -3.41
N PRO A 152 10.21 -3.74 -3.81
CA PRO A 152 11.34 -4.58 -4.22
C PRO A 152 12.03 -5.31 -3.07
N GLY A 153 11.79 -4.89 -1.83
CA GLY A 153 12.35 -5.44 -0.61
C GLY A 153 12.42 -4.38 0.50
N CYS A 154 11.60 -4.52 1.55
CA CYS A 154 11.64 -3.67 2.74
C CYS A 154 12.39 -4.28 3.94
N GLY A 155 12.92 -5.50 3.80
CA GLY A 155 13.69 -6.16 4.85
C GLY A 155 12.85 -6.73 6.01
N ASN A 156 11.52 -6.71 5.92
CA ASN A 156 10.62 -7.28 6.95
C ASN A 156 10.36 -8.80 6.79
N GLY A 157 10.93 -9.44 5.76
CA GLY A 157 10.68 -10.84 5.43
C GLY A 157 9.50 -11.04 4.46
N ILE A 158 9.53 -12.15 3.70
CA ILE A 158 8.55 -12.40 2.64
C ILE A 158 7.14 -12.64 3.19
N ASP A 159 7.02 -13.39 4.29
CA ASP A 159 5.75 -13.70 4.92
C ASP A 159 5.05 -12.43 5.42
N TRP A 160 5.84 -11.49 5.95
CA TRP A 160 5.34 -10.17 6.34
C TRP A 160 4.80 -9.40 5.13
N CYS A 161 5.56 -9.30 4.04
CA CYS A 161 5.13 -8.60 2.82
C CYS A 161 3.86 -9.23 2.22
N VAL A 162 3.78 -10.56 2.18
CA VAL A 162 2.59 -11.28 1.71
C VAL A 162 1.39 -11.03 2.63
N SER A 163 1.60 -10.89 3.94
CA SER A 163 0.52 -10.57 4.87
C SER A 163 -0.10 -9.19 4.60
N GLU A 164 0.73 -8.22 4.21
CA GLU A 164 0.27 -6.86 3.87
C GLU A 164 -0.41 -6.84 2.49
N GLU A 165 0.08 -7.61 1.53
CA GLU A 165 -0.59 -7.80 0.23
C GLU A 165 -1.99 -8.39 0.42
N HIS A 166 -2.14 -9.44 1.23
CA HIS A 166 -3.45 -10.02 1.53
C HIS A 166 -4.40 -9.03 2.22
N ARG A 167 -3.87 -8.14 3.08
CA ARG A 167 -4.66 -7.08 3.72
C ARG A 167 -5.16 -6.04 2.72
N SER A 168 -4.43 -5.81 1.64
CA SER A 168 -4.83 -4.89 0.57
C SER A 168 -5.95 -5.43 -0.31
N ALA A 169 -6.11 -6.76 -0.39
CA ALA A 169 -7.02 -7.42 -1.33
C ALA A 169 -8.52 -7.19 -1.03
N LYS A 170 -8.88 -6.62 0.13
CA LYS A 170 -10.29 -6.39 0.55
C LYS A 170 -10.45 -5.11 1.39
#